data_AF-A0A4V2GCX5-F1
#
_entry.id   AF-A0A4V2GCX5-F1
#
_cell.length_a   1.000
_cell.length_b   1.000
_cell.length_c   1.000
_cell.angle_alpha   90.00
_cell.angle_beta   90.00
_cell.angle_gamma   90.00
#
_symmetry.space_group_name_H-M   'P 1'
#
loop_
_entity.id
_entity.type
_entity.pdbx_description
1 polymer ?
#
loop_
_entity_poly.entity_id
_entity_poly.type
_entity_poly.pdbx_seq_one_letter_code
_entity_poly.pdbx_strand_id
1 'polypeptide(L)'
;MANAGPLQGDPSATFQAAGSCASQTAQVKSSSRTTLRCGGHRTPQAGSGTAHPLVLEVADLCVEALIDRHPERHCWVDERAIVGQVGAVSPQPGVRRLQNSWLPPSHGWAVLTPRAQRLLADVMLLLNLADRGQDNSERARRLSRASRAELPPCLTIDRSAMRVTLSRRQAHDVQPGSTCIDDCPFRLCPLPPKGDELPYQMDEAFCAHQIDLVGRWFRSPGRADWQAVNREDLRTFWREMSERMAPAWRK
;
A
#
# COMPACT_ATOMS: atom_id res chain seq x y z
N MET A 1 45.05 -56.37 -24.92
CA MET A 1 43.95 -56.51 -25.92
C MET A 1 43.71 -55.11 -26.48
N ALA A 2 44.40 -54.68 -27.53
CA ALA A 2 44.04 -54.85 -28.96
C ALA A 2 42.60 -54.37 -29.23
N ASN A 3 42.25 -53.48 -30.17
CA ASN A 3 42.99 -52.75 -31.19
C ASN A 3 42.09 -51.65 -31.80
N ALA A 4 42.71 -50.68 -32.49
CA ALA A 4 42.26 -49.89 -33.66
C ALA A 4 40.84 -49.26 -33.74
N GLY A 5 40.81 -47.92 -33.72
CA GLY A 5 40.78 -47.11 -34.96
C GLY A 5 39.42 -46.76 -35.62
N PRO A 6 39.34 -45.62 -36.35
CA PRO A 6 38.15 -44.76 -36.53
C PRO A 6 37.62 -44.73 -37.98
N LEU A 7 36.60 -43.89 -38.30
CA LEU A 7 36.30 -43.19 -39.58
C LEU A 7 34.87 -42.57 -39.52
N GLN A 8 34.72 -41.23 -39.48
CA GLN A 8 34.39 -40.31 -40.58
C GLN A 8 32.96 -40.36 -41.16
N GLY A 9 32.28 -39.20 -41.21
CA GLY A 9 31.08 -38.95 -42.02
C GLY A 9 30.24 -37.74 -41.60
N ASP A 10 30.67 -36.52 -41.94
CA ASP A 10 29.81 -35.33 -42.18
C ASP A 10 29.39 -35.35 -43.67
N PRO A 11 28.52 -34.49 -44.25
CA PRO A 11 27.61 -33.46 -43.70
C PRO A 11 26.21 -33.37 -44.39
N SER A 12 25.38 -32.44 -43.91
CA SER A 12 24.37 -31.62 -44.62
C SER A 12 23.33 -32.25 -45.58
N ALA A 13 22.04 -32.10 -45.24
CA ALA A 13 20.96 -32.01 -46.22
C ALA A 13 19.94 -30.92 -45.84
N THR A 14 19.48 -30.24 -46.89
CA THR A 14 18.86 -28.92 -46.97
C THR A 14 17.32 -29.00 -46.92
N PHE A 15 16.71 -27.91 -46.43
CA PHE A 15 15.32 -27.42 -46.60
C PHE A 15 14.27 -28.29 -47.31
N GLN A 16 13.06 -28.37 -46.73
CA GLN A 16 11.84 -27.85 -47.39
C GLN A 16 10.63 -27.75 -46.45
N ALA A 17 9.79 -26.76 -46.77
CA ALA A 17 8.62 -26.30 -46.05
C ALA A 17 7.30 -26.84 -46.64
N ALA A 18 6.30 -27.05 -45.79
CA ALA A 18 4.86 -26.96 -46.03
C ALA A 18 4.20 -27.19 -44.65
N GLY A 19 3.37 -26.33 -44.06
CA GLY A 19 2.26 -25.58 -44.63
C GLY A 19 0.96 -26.24 -44.18
N SER A 20 0.36 -25.78 -43.07
CA SER A 20 -1.10 -25.63 -43.01
C SER A 20 -1.53 -24.75 -41.83
N CYS A 21 -2.45 -23.86 -42.18
CA CYS A 21 -3.03 -22.78 -41.42
C CYS A 21 -4.22 -23.30 -40.60
N ALA A 22 -4.28 -22.96 -39.31
CA ALA A 22 -5.54 -22.95 -38.57
C ALA A 22 -5.56 -21.71 -37.67
N SER A 23 -6.17 -20.66 -38.22
CA SER A 23 -6.52 -19.42 -37.53
C SER A 23 -7.51 -19.69 -36.41
N GLN A 24 -7.12 -19.41 -35.17
CA GLN A 24 -8.09 -19.06 -34.13
C GLN A 24 -7.68 -17.71 -33.54
N THR A 25 -8.47 -16.72 -33.91
CA THR A 25 -8.49 -15.38 -33.33
C THR A 25 -8.93 -15.47 -31.87
N ALA A 26 -7.98 -15.36 -30.94
CA ALA A 26 -8.25 -15.02 -29.56
C ALA A 26 -7.75 -13.60 -29.30
N GLN A 27 -8.68 -12.72 -28.89
CA GLN A 27 -8.43 -11.32 -28.58
C GLN A 27 -7.29 -11.17 -27.58
N VAL A 28 -6.24 -10.49 -28.01
CA VAL A 28 -5.17 -9.99 -27.16
C VAL A 28 -5.73 -8.84 -26.32
N LYS A 29 -6.03 -9.10 -25.04
CA LYS A 29 -6.01 -8.06 -24.01
C LYS A 29 -4.57 -7.88 -23.57
N SER A 30 -3.91 -6.89 -24.15
CA SER A 30 -2.57 -6.44 -23.80
C SER A 30 -2.58 -5.76 -22.43
N SER A 31 -1.79 -6.28 -21.51
CA SER A 31 -1.18 -5.48 -20.44
C SER A 31 0.19 -6.08 -20.18
N SER A 32 1.10 -5.71 -21.05
CA SER A 32 2.50 -6.09 -21.07
C SER A 32 3.20 -5.49 -19.85
N ARG A 33 3.45 -6.29 -18.81
CA ARG A 33 4.45 -5.96 -17.79
C ARG A 33 5.83 -6.19 -18.38
N THR A 34 6.45 -5.14 -18.89
CA THR A 34 7.88 -5.16 -19.21
C THR A 34 8.65 -4.98 -17.91
N THR A 35 9.22 -6.06 -17.37
CA THR A 35 10.13 -6.02 -16.24
C THR A 35 11.49 -5.47 -16.69
N LEU A 36 11.70 -4.17 -16.49
CA LEU A 36 13.03 -3.56 -16.60
C LEU A 36 13.87 -4.04 -15.42
N ARG A 37 14.78 -4.98 -15.71
CA ARG A 37 15.74 -5.54 -14.76
C ARG A 37 16.98 -4.66 -14.72
N CYS A 38 16.99 -3.64 -13.85
CA CYS A 38 18.22 -2.94 -13.47
C CYS A 38 18.63 -3.36 -12.06
N GLY A 39 19.84 -3.91 -11.95
CA GLY A 39 20.38 -4.48 -10.71
C GLY A 39 20.83 -3.42 -9.70
N GLY A 40 20.46 -3.66 -8.45
CA GLY A 40 21.06 -3.06 -7.26
C GLY A 40 21.03 -4.10 -6.14
N HIS A 41 22.17 -4.70 -5.82
CA HIS A 41 22.28 -5.66 -4.73
C HIS A 41 22.33 -4.95 -3.38
N ARG A 42 21.23 -5.05 -2.61
CA ARG A 42 21.12 -5.52 -1.21
C ARG A 42 19.79 -5.04 -0.63
N THR A 43 18.75 -5.85 -0.79
CA THR A 43 17.53 -5.77 0.03
C THR A 43 17.72 -6.59 1.32
N PRO A 44 17.15 -6.18 2.47
CA PRO A 44 17.30 -6.91 3.72
C PRO A 44 16.55 -8.24 3.63
N GLN A 45 17.19 -9.32 4.08
CA GLN A 45 16.58 -10.65 4.13
C GLN A 45 15.80 -10.82 5.44
N ALA A 46 14.52 -11.14 5.34
CA ALA A 46 13.84 -11.96 6.34
C ALA A 46 12.75 -12.82 5.67
N GLY A 47 13.12 -14.06 5.33
CA GLY A 47 12.24 -15.20 5.60
C GLY A 47 11.19 -15.68 4.59
N SER A 48 11.04 -15.13 3.38
CA SER A 48 10.52 -15.84 2.18
C SER A 48 10.22 -14.87 1.03
N GLY A 49 11.00 -14.93 -0.04
CA GLY A 49 10.62 -14.82 -1.46
C GLY A 49 9.74 -13.70 -2.05
N THR A 50 8.96 -12.93 -1.30
CA THR A 50 7.98 -11.97 -1.84
C THR A 50 8.11 -10.63 -1.13
N ALA A 51 8.22 -9.55 -1.91
CA ALA A 51 8.22 -8.20 -1.38
C ALA A 51 6.85 -7.86 -0.77
N HIS A 52 6.85 -7.09 0.31
CA HIS A 52 5.63 -6.68 1.01
C HIS A 52 4.69 -5.89 0.07
N PRO A 53 3.37 -6.14 0.06
CA PRO A 53 2.43 -5.49 -0.86
C PRO A 53 2.54 -3.96 -0.88
N LEU A 54 2.56 -3.31 0.29
CA LEU A 54 2.68 -1.84 0.33
C LEU A 54 4.01 -1.33 -0.25
N VAL A 55 5.09 -2.12 -0.14
CA VAL A 55 6.39 -1.76 -0.71
C VAL A 55 6.36 -1.86 -2.23
N LEU A 56 5.68 -2.88 -2.77
CA LEU A 56 5.44 -2.98 -4.21
C LEU A 56 4.60 -1.80 -4.72
N GLU A 57 3.58 -1.39 -3.97
CA GLU A 57 2.77 -0.22 -4.30
C GLU A 57 3.57 1.09 -4.29
N VAL A 58 4.47 1.27 -3.31
CA VAL A 58 5.41 2.40 -3.31
C VAL A 58 6.31 2.35 -4.54
N ALA A 59 6.84 1.18 -4.90
CA ALA A 59 7.71 1.04 -6.07
C ALA A 59 6.99 1.43 -7.37
N ASP A 60 5.73 1.02 -7.52
CA ASP A 60 4.89 1.41 -8.66
C ASP A 60 4.66 2.93 -8.71
N LEU A 61 4.32 3.55 -7.57
CA LEU A 61 4.15 5.01 -7.49
C LEU A 61 5.45 5.76 -7.83
N CYS A 62 6.60 5.25 -7.40
CA CYS A 62 7.90 5.81 -7.81
C CYS A 62 8.13 5.71 -9.32
N VAL A 63 7.71 4.61 -9.96
CA VAL A 63 7.79 4.47 -11.42
C VAL A 63 6.85 5.46 -12.10
N GLU A 64 5.61 5.60 -11.63
CA GLU A 64 4.65 6.58 -12.15
C GLU A 64 5.19 8.01 -12.06
N ALA A 65 5.79 8.38 -10.92
CA ALA A 65 6.45 9.67 -10.71
C ALA A 65 7.56 9.97 -11.74
N LEU A 66 8.34 8.96 -12.12
CA LEU A 66 9.40 9.13 -13.11
C LEU A 66 8.84 9.28 -14.52
N ILE A 67 7.74 8.59 -14.82
CA ILE A 67 7.08 8.63 -16.13
C ILE A 67 6.40 9.98 -16.34
N ASP A 68 5.58 10.43 -15.39
CA ASP A 68 4.83 11.68 -15.52
C ASP A 68 5.62 12.92 -15.10
N ARG A 69 6.77 12.73 -14.42
CA ARG A 69 7.64 13.77 -13.89
C ARG A 69 6.95 14.67 -12.86
N HIS A 70 6.02 14.10 -12.12
CA HIS A 70 5.27 14.76 -11.05
C HIS A 70 5.41 14.01 -9.72
N PRO A 71 6.61 13.95 -9.12
CA PRO A 71 6.82 13.23 -7.86
C PRO A 71 5.93 13.74 -6.73
N GLU A 72 5.53 15.00 -6.75
CA GLU A 72 4.58 15.60 -5.82
C GLU A 72 3.17 14.98 -5.87
N ARG A 73 2.87 14.12 -6.84
CA ARG A 73 1.57 13.42 -6.92
C ARG A 73 1.65 12.00 -6.41
N HIS A 74 2.85 11.46 -6.20
CA HIS A 74 3.06 10.04 -5.96
C HIS A 74 3.92 9.75 -4.74
N CYS A 75 4.80 10.67 -4.36
CA CYS A 75 5.77 10.50 -3.30
C CYS A 75 5.53 11.49 -2.16
N TRP A 76 5.86 11.08 -0.94
CA TRP A 76 5.94 11.91 0.25
C TRP A 76 7.21 11.55 1.02
N VAL A 77 7.66 12.44 1.90
CA VAL A 77 8.89 12.23 2.68
C VAL A 77 8.60 11.56 4.02
N ASP A 78 7.51 11.97 4.66
CA ASP A 78 7.18 11.55 6.02
C ASP A 78 5.66 11.41 6.13
N GLU A 79 5.20 10.22 6.54
CA GLU A 79 3.79 9.88 6.64
C GLU A 79 3.06 10.75 7.67
N ARG A 80 3.73 11.08 8.79
CA ARG A 80 3.13 11.84 9.88
C ARG A 80 3.01 13.32 9.50
N ALA A 81 4.01 13.87 8.84
CA ALA A 81 4.04 15.27 8.43
C ALA A 81 2.99 15.55 7.34
N ILE A 82 2.91 14.70 6.32
CA ILE A 82 2.04 14.96 5.17
C ILE A 82 0.55 14.89 5.54
N VAL A 83 0.16 14.02 6.48
CA VAL A 83 -1.25 13.85 6.86
C VAL A 83 -1.81 15.09 7.58
N GLY A 84 -0.97 15.86 8.27
CA GLY A 84 -1.37 17.15 8.86
C GLY A 84 -1.44 18.31 7.86
N GLN A 85 -1.16 18.06 6.58
CA GLN A 85 -1.10 19.09 5.55
C GLN A 85 -1.96 18.70 4.36
N VAL A 86 -3.07 19.40 4.14
CA VAL A 86 -3.91 19.21 2.95
C VAL A 86 -3.11 19.55 1.69
N GLY A 87 -2.40 20.68 1.75
CA GLY A 87 -1.49 21.17 0.73
C GLY A 87 -2.14 21.60 -0.59
N ALA A 88 -1.41 22.41 -1.34
CA ALA A 88 -1.78 22.88 -2.67
C ALA A 88 -0.54 22.90 -3.57
N VAL A 89 -0.74 22.47 -4.83
CA VAL A 89 0.26 22.57 -5.89
C VAL A 89 -0.35 23.29 -7.07
N SER A 90 0.39 24.26 -7.62
CA SER A 90 -0.06 25.00 -8.80
C SER A 90 -0.11 24.07 -10.02
N PRO A 91 -1.21 24.08 -10.79
CA PRO A 91 -1.27 23.34 -12.05
C PRO A 91 -0.40 23.97 -13.14
N GLN A 92 0.10 25.21 -12.94
CA GLN A 92 0.90 25.92 -13.93
C GLN A 92 2.39 25.54 -13.83
N PRO A 93 3.00 25.01 -14.91
CA PRO A 93 4.41 24.62 -14.91
C PRO A 93 5.39 25.77 -14.60
N GLY A 94 5.06 27.00 -15.01
CA GLY A 94 5.90 28.18 -14.75
C GLY A 94 6.02 28.50 -13.27
N VAL A 95 4.89 28.48 -12.55
CA VAL A 95 4.86 28.70 -11.09
C VAL A 95 5.53 27.55 -10.35
N ARG A 96 5.32 26.30 -10.78
CA ARG A 96 6.01 25.14 -10.19
C ARG A 96 7.53 25.23 -10.37
N ARG A 97 8.02 25.70 -11.52
CA ARG A 97 9.47 25.86 -11.75
C ARG A 97 10.14 26.90 -10.84
N LEU A 98 9.38 27.88 -10.34
CA LEU A 98 9.88 28.86 -9.36
C LEU A 98 9.95 28.26 -7.95
N GLN A 99 9.27 27.14 -7.70
CA GLN A 99 9.44 26.36 -6.49
C GLN A 99 10.67 25.46 -6.68
N ASN A 100 11.81 25.88 -6.12
CA ASN A 100 13.11 25.22 -6.30
C ASN A 100 13.22 23.82 -5.65
N SER A 101 12.11 23.24 -5.19
CA SER A 101 12.04 21.96 -4.49
C SER A 101 11.19 20.96 -5.26
N TRP A 102 11.67 19.73 -5.43
CA TRP A 102 10.92 18.63 -6.06
C TRP A 102 9.62 18.29 -5.30
N LEU A 103 9.57 18.55 -4.00
CA LEU A 103 8.36 18.56 -3.17
C LEU A 103 8.19 19.95 -2.53
N PRO A 104 7.20 20.75 -2.96
CA PRO A 104 6.97 22.09 -2.45
C PRO A 104 6.65 22.12 -0.94
N PRO A 105 7.01 23.18 -0.19
CA PRO A 105 6.58 23.33 1.21
C PRO A 105 5.07 23.42 1.39
N SER A 106 4.33 23.81 0.34
CA SER A 106 2.87 23.80 0.33
C SER A 106 2.27 22.44 -0.02
N HIS A 107 3.08 21.42 -0.32
CA HIS A 107 2.62 20.09 -0.69
C HIS A 107 1.90 19.38 0.48
N GLY A 108 0.96 18.52 0.15
CA GLY A 108 0.13 17.85 1.16
C GLY A 108 -0.67 16.72 0.55
N TRP A 109 -1.39 15.98 1.39
CA TRP A 109 -2.05 14.74 1.00
C TRP A 109 -3.08 14.92 -0.13
N ALA A 110 -3.69 16.11 -0.29
CA ALA A 110 -4.72 16.33 -1.32
C ALA A 110 -4.15 16.41 -2.74
N VAL A 111 -2.83 16.64 -2.87
CA VAL A 111 -2.13 16.67 -4.17
C VAL A 111 -1.82 15.27 -4.68
N LEU A 112 -1.69 14.30 -3.77
CA LEU A 112 -1.39 12.92 -4.10
C LEU A 112 -2.48 12.29 -4.98
N THR A 113 -2.12 11.31 -5.80
CA THR A 113 -3.09 10.51 -6.55
C THR A 113 -3.99 9.72 -5.59
N PRO A 114 -5.22 9.36 -5.97
CA PRO A 114 -6.09 8.52 -5.15
C PRO A 114 -5.44 7.22 -4.67
N ARG A 115 -4.56 6.61 -5.48
CA ARG A 115 -3.80 5.40 -5.12
C ARG A 115 -2.79 5.70 -4.00
N ALA A 116 -1.99 6.75 -4.15
CA ALA A 116 -1.03 7.19 -3.13
C ALA A 116 -1.71 7.60 -1.81
N GLN A 117 -2.85 8.28 -1.87
CA GLN A 117 -3.60 8.68 -0.67
C GLN A 117 -4.11 7.47 0.13
N ARG A 118 -4.62 6.44 -0.55
CA ARG A 118 -5.07 5.21 0.12
C ARG A 118 -3.91 4.42 0.71
N LEU A 119 -2.78 4.38 0.00
CA LEU A 119 -1.56 3.75 0.48
C LEU A 119 -1.07 4.42 1.76
N LEU A 120 -0.97 5.76 1.75
CA LEU A 120 -0.64 6.56 2.92
C LEU A 120 -1.59 6.26 4.09
N ALA A 121 -2.90 6.21 3.82
CA ALA A 121 -3.90 5.93 4.84
C ALA A 121 -3.72 4.54 5.49
N ASP A 122 -3.45 3.51 4.69
CA ASP A 122 -3.21 2.15 5.20
C ASP A 122 -1.87 2.00 5.92
N VAL A 123 -0.83 2.71 5.46
CA VAL A 123 0.46 2.79 6.17
C VAL A 123 0.25 3.43 7.55
N MET A 124 -0.48 4.54 7.64
CA MET A 124 -0.78 5.20 8.91
C MET A 124 -1.57 4.29 9.87
N LEU A 125 -2.51 3.49 9.36
CA LEU A 125 -3.23 2.51 10.17
C LEU A 125 -2.29 1.40 10.66
N LEU A 126 -1.44 0.86 9.79
CA LEU A 126 -0.47 -0.17 10.16
C LEU A 126 0.50 0.33 11.24
N LEU A 127 0.99 1.57 11.10
CA LEU A 127 1.87 2.22 12.07
C LEU A 127 1.15 2.42 13.41
N ASN A 128 -0.10 2.89 13.41
CA ASN A 128 -0.89 3.01 14.65
C ASN A 128 -1.22 1.66 15.30
N LEU A 129 -1.21 0.56 14.55
CA LEU A 129 -1.45 -0.79 15.07
C LEU A 129 -0.18 -1.43 15.64
N ALA A 130 0.93 -1.31 14.91
CA ALA A 130 2.21 -1.98 15.22
C ALA A 130 3.10 -1.14 16.13
N ASP A 131 3.16 0.17 15.90
CA ASP A 131 4.06 1.10 16.56
C ASP A 131 3.32 1.96 17.60
N ARG A 132 2.87 1.30 18.67
CA ARG A 132 2.15 1.94 19.78
C ARG A 132 2.45 1.31 21.13
N GLY A 133 2.20 2.09 22.18
CA GLY A 133 2.40 1.72 23.58
C GLY A 133 3.60 2.42 24.21
N GLN A 134 3.58 2.55 25.54
CA GLN A 134 4.64 3.22 26.31
C GLN A 134 5.82 2.28 26.64
N ASP A 135 5.58 0.98 26.68
CA ASP A 135 6.61 -0.03 26.95
C ASP A 135 7.31 -0.45 25.64
N ASN A 136 8.62 -0.19 25.58
CA ASN A 136 9.49 -0.58 24.47
C ASN A 136 9.46 -2.10 24.20
N SER A 137 9.31 -2.94 25.23
CA SER A 137 9.32 -4.39 25.07
C SER A 137 8.06 -4.88 24.36
N GLU A 138 6.90 -4.30 24.68
CA GLU A 138 5.64 -4.61 24.04
C GLU A 138 5.56 -4.01 22.63
N ARG A 139 6.11 -2.81 22.42
CA ARG A 139 6.28 -2.21 21.08
C ARG A 139 7.12 -3.11 20.18
N ALA A 140 8.27 -3.57 20.65
CA ALA A 140 9.14 -4.49 19.89
C ALA A 140 8.44 -5.82 19.56
N ARG A 141 7.65 -6.38 20.50
CA ARG A 141 6.83 -7.58 20.25
C ARG A 141 5.81 -7.35 19.14
N ARG A 142 5.11 -6.20 19.12
CA ARG A 142 4.14 -5.88 18.05
C ARG A 142 4.81 -5.69 16.70
N LEU A 143 5.92 -4.95 16.65
CA LEU A 143 6.71 -4.76 15.44
C LEU A 143 7.20 -6.09 14.88
N SER A 144 7.66 -7.01 15.73
CA SER A 144 8.05 -8.36 15.32
C SER A 144 6.88 -9.13 14.69
N ARG A 145 5.66 -9.05 15.25
CA ARG A 145 4.47 -9.68 14.64
C ARG A 145 4.04 -9.03 13.33
N ALA A 146 4.28 -7.72 13.18
CA ALA A 146 3.98 -6.96 11.97
C ALA A 146 5.01 -7.14 10.85
N SER A 147 6.24 -7.54 11.19
CA SER A 147 7.35 -7.80 10.25
C SER A 147 7.12 -9.11 9.47
N ARG A 148 6.06 -9.14 8.66
CA ARG A 148 5.68 -10.25 7.78
C ARG A 148 5.63 -9.73 6.34
N ALA A 149 5.71 -10.63 5.36
CA ALA A 149 5.57 -10.28 3.95
C ALA A 149 4.11 -10.04 3.53
N GLU A 150 3.15 -10.39 4.39
CA GLU A 150 1.71 -10.27 4.16
C GLU A 150 1.13 -9.05 4.89
N LEU A 151 -0.02 -8.58 4.43
CA LEU A 151 -0.81 -7.56 5.13
C LEU A 151 -1.74 -8.20 6.17
N PRO A 152 -1.97 -7.54 7.32
CA PRO A 152 -2.89 -8.07 8.31
C PRO A 152 -4.33 -8.11 7.78
N PRO A 153 -5.11 -9.16 8.13
CA PRO A 153 -6.51 -9.29 7.71
C PRO A 153 -7.39 -8.10 8.06
N CYS A 154 -7.04 -7.35 9.11
CA CYS A 154 -7.77 -6.16 9.50
C CYS A 154 -7.60 -4.98 8.53
N LEU A 155 -6.57 -4.95 7.69
CA LEU A 155 -6.41 -3.95 6.63
C LEU A 155 -6.99 -4.40 5.29
N THR A 156 -6.98 -5.71 5.05
CA THR A 156 -7.32 -6.30 3.75
C THR A 156 -8.74 -6.85 3.68
N ILE A 157 -9.21 -7.56 4.71
CA ILE A 157 -10.46 -8.34 4.69
C ILE A 157 -11.57 -7.64 5.48
N ASP A 158 -11.35 -7.40 6.78
CA ASP A 158 -12.37 -6.83 7.67
C ASP A 158 -11.78 -5.79 8.64
N ARG A 159 -12.14 -4.52 8.41
CA ARG A 159 -11.69 -3.39 9.22
C ARG A 159 -12.41 -3.27 10.57
N SER A 160 -13.54 -3.96 10.75
CA SER A 160 -14.31 -3.93 12.00
C SER A 160 -13.49 -4.43 13.20
N ALA A 161 -12.55 -5.36 12.95
CA ALA A 161 -11.59 -5.87 13.92
C ALA A 161 -10.79 -4.77 14.62
N MET A 162 -10.55 -3.63 13.96
CA MET A 162 -9.85 -2.48 14.55
C MET A 162 -10.67 -1.73 15.62
N ARG A 163 -11.99 -1.94 15.69
CA ARG A 163 -12.91 -1.32 16.66
C ARG A 163 -12.65 0.17 16.89
N VAL A 164 -12.81 0.96 15.84
CA VAL A 164 -12.50 2.40 15.82
C VAL A 164 -13.22 3.17 16.93
N THR A 165 -14.45 2.76 17.26
CA THR A 165 -15.33 3.37 18.26
C THR A 165 -15.09 2.91 19.70
N LEU A 166 -14.13 2.01 19.95
CA LEU A 166 -13.80 1.50 21.28
C LEU A 166 -13.46 2.63 22.25
N SER A 167 -14.24 2.80 23.32
CA SER A 167 -13.99 3.83 24.34
C SER A 167 -12.95 3.38 25.39
N ARG A 168 -12.33 4.33 26.10
CA ARG A 168 -11.41 4.02 27.21
C ARG A 168 -12.06 3.12 28.28
N ARG A 169 -13.36 3.33 28.56
CA ARG A 169 -14.11 2.51 29.53
C ARG A 169 -14.19 1.04 29.10
N GLN A 170 -14.42 0.79 27.82
CA GLN A 170 -14.51 -0.56 27.27
C GLN A 170 -13.12 -1.20 27.06
N ALA A 171 -12.06 -0.40 26.97
CA ALA A 171 -10.72 -0.90 26.69
C ALA A 171 -10.10 -1.71 27.84
N HIS A 172 -10.56 -1.49 29.09
CA HIS A 172 -10.07 -2.24 30.26
C HIS A 172 -10.23 -3.75 30.11
N ASP A 173 -11.28 -4.19 29.40
CA ASP A 173 -11.61 -5.61 29.22
C ASP A 173 -11.08 -6.18 27.90
N VAL A 174 -10.37 -5.38 27.09
CA VAL A 174 -9.96 -5.74 25.72
C VAL A 174 -8.45 -5.84 25.63
N GLN A 175 -7.96 -7.06 25.45
CA GLN A 175 -6.53 -7.32 25.29
C GLN A 175 -6.07 -7.15 23.82
N PRO A 176 -4.83 -6.71 23.57
CA PRO A 176 -4.27 -6.71 22.22
C PRO A 176 -4.34 -8.10 21.59
N GLY A 177 -4.89 -8.16 20.37
CA GLY A 177 -5.16 -9.38 19.61
C GLY A 177 -6.55 -9.97 19.83
N SER A 178 -7.31 -9.54 20.84
CA SER A 178 -8.60 -10.16 21.19
C SER A 178 -9.75 -9.84 20.23
N THR A 179 -9.57 -8.85 19.36
CA THR A 179 -10.57 -8.41 18.37
C THR A 179 -10.14 -8.74 16.96
N CYS A 180 -9.01 -9.43 16.80
CA CYS A 180 -8.59 -9.90 15.49
C CYS A 180 -9.55 -10.98 14.99
N ILE A 181 -9.68 -11.06 13.66
CA ILE A 181 -10.26 -12.22 12.99
C ILE A 181 -9.53 -13.48 13.47
N ASP A 182 -10.26 -14.60 13.56
CA ASP A 182 -9.75 -15.88 14.05
C ASP A 182 -8.42 -16.27 13.37
N ASP A 183 -7.50 -16.79 14.18
CA ASP A 183 -6.13 -17.19 13.79
C ASP A 183 -5.25 -16.10 13.16
N CYS A 184 -5.58 -14.81 13.33
CA CYS A 184 -4.74 -13.72 12.85
C CYS A 184 -3.34 -13.74 13.47
N PRO A 185 -2.28 -13.96 12.67
CA PRO A 185 -0.93 -14.15 13.19
C PRO A 185 -0.25 -12.83 13.59
N PHE A 186 -0.86 -11.70 13.25
CA PHE A 186 -0.37 -10.36 13.55
C PHE A 186 -0.76 -9.92 14.97
N ARG A 187 -1.95 -10.30 15.46
CA ARG A 187 -2.49 -9.92 16.78
C ARG A 187 -2.28 -8.43 17.11
N LEU A 188 -2.65 -7.55 16.17
CA LEU A 188 -2.42 -6.10 16.28
C LEU A 188 -3.65 -5.29 16.69
N CYS A 189 -4.86 -5.84 16.55
CA CYS A 189 -6.12 -5.14 16.85
C CYS A 189 -6.47 -5.18 18.35
N PRO A 190 -7.33 -4.30 18.86
CA PRO A 190 -7.97 -3.16 18.19
C PRO A 190 -7.03 -1.96 18.08
N LEU A 191 -7.41 -0.87 17.42
CA LEU A 191 -6.71 0.42 17.55
C LEU A 191 -6.70 0.90 19.02
N PRO A 192 -5.81 1.84 19.42
CA PRO A 192 -5.91 2.48 20.73
C PRO A 192 -7.34 2.98 20.98
N PRO A 193 -7.85 3.02 22.21
CA PRO A 193 -9.22 3.48 22.45
C PRO A 193 -9.39 4.97 22.09
N LYS A 194 -10.62 5.34 21.72
CA LYS A 194 -11.01 6.74 21.48
C LYS A 194 -10.75 7.58 22.73
N GLY A 195 -10.05 8.69 22.54
CA GLY A 195 -9.60 9.58 23.62
C GLY A 195 -8.13 9.42 23.97
N ASP A 196 -7.50 8.29 23.60
CA ASP A 196 -6.05 8.17 23.59
C ASP A 196 -5.50 8.76 22.29
N GLU A 197 -4.36 9.46 22.40
CA GLU A 197 -3.67 10.02 21.24
C GLU A 197 -3.08 8.90 20.38
N LEU A 198 -3.29 9.00 19.07
CA LEU A 198 -2.65 8.11 18.10
C LEU A 198 -1.21 8.59 17.88
N PRO A 199 -0.18 7.72 17.98
CA PRO A 199 1.21 8.11 17.70
C PRO A 199 1.38 8.68 16.30
N TYR A 200 0.61 8.15 15.34
CA TYR A 200 0.52 8.64 13.97
C TYR A 200 -0.86 9.28 13.78
N GLN A 201 -0.99 10.53 14.21
CA GLN A 201 -2.26 11.26 14.12
C GLN A 201 -2.73 11.39 12.66
N MET A 202 -4.03 11.19 12.47
CA MET A 202 -4.72 11.48 11.20
C MET A 202 -5.77 12.55 11.48
N ASP A 203 -5.74 13.67 10.76
CA ASP A 203 -6.74 14.71 11.00
C ASP A 203 -8.13 14.28 10.49
N GLU A 204 -9.16 15.00 10.94
CA GLU A 204 -10.54 14.74 10.52
C GLU A 204 -10.72 14.91 9.00
N ALA A 205 -10.05 15.90 8.40
CA ALA A 205 -10.20 16.23 6.98
C ALA A 205 -9.66 15.11 6.08
N PHE A 206 -8.51 14.54 6.44
CA PHE A 206 -7.87 13.39 5.82
C PHE A 206 -8.78 12.17 5.92
N CYS A 207 -9.29 11.86 7.12
CA CYS A 207 -10.21 10.74 7.32
C CYS A 207 -11.50 10.92 6.50
N ALA A 208 -12.09 12.12 6.51
CA ALA A 208 -13.27 12.45 5.72
C ALA A 208 -13.00 12.30 4.21
N HIS A 209 -11.82 12.70 3.74
CA HIS A 209 -11.44 12.55 2.34
C HIS A 209 -11.34 11.08 1.90
N GLN A 210 -10.91 10.17 2.79
CA GLN A 210 -10.93 8.74 2.47
C GLN A 210 -12.36 8.23 2.18
N ILE A 211 -13.39 8.80 2.82
CA ILE A 211 -14.80 8.50 2.51
C ILE A 211 -15.12 8.88 1.06
N ASP A 212 -14.69 10.05 0.61
CA ASP A 212 -14.90 10.54 -0.76
C ASP A 212 -14.18 9.67 -1.79
N LEU A 213 -12.96 9.21 -1.48
CA LEU A 213 -12.20 8.29 -2.32
C LEU A 213 -12.88 6.94 -2.50
N VAL A 214 -13.64 6.48 -1.51
CA VAL A 214 -14.45 5.25 -1.61
C VAL A 214 -15.72 5.49 -2.44
N GLY A 215 -16.29 6.69 -2.37
CA GLY A 215 -17.55 7.05 -3.03
C GLY A 215 -17.46 7.36 -4.53
N ARG A 216 -16.32 7.83 -5.04
CA ARG A 216 -16.18 8.25 -6.46
C ARG A 216 -16.22 7.08 -7.45
N TRP A 217 -17.41 6.78 -7.98
CA TRP A 217 -17.63 5.73 -8.99
C TRP A 217 -16.92 6.00 -10.34
N PHE A 218 -16.82 7.27 -10.76
CA PHE A 218 -16.51 7.58 -12.17
C PHE A 218 -15.02 7.73 -12.53
N ARG A 219 -14.08 7.72 -11.58
CA ARG A 219 -12.64 7.99 -11.87
C ARG A 219 -11.63 7.14 -11.12
N SER A 220 -12.04 6.35 -10.14
CA SER A 220 -11.12 5.49 -9.39
C SER A 220 -11.88 4.26 -8.89
N PRO A 221 -11.29 3.07 -8.91
CA PRO A 221 -11.88 1.93 -8.21
C PRO A 221 -12.05 2.36 -6.75
N GLY A 222 -13.25 2.25 -6.17
CA GLY A 222 -13.56 2.76 -4.82
C GLY A 222 -12.83 2.05 -3.67
N ARG A 223 -11.81 1.25 -3.98
CA ARG A 223 -10.89 0.54 -3.08
C ARG A 223 -9.56 0.34 -3.80
N ALA A 224 -8.49 0.10 -3.05
CA ALA A 224 -7.20 -0.29 -3.61
C ALA A 224 -7.16 -1.79 -3.95
N ASP A 225 -6.25 -2.22 -4.82
CA ASP A 225 -6.18 -3.63 -5.27
C ASP A 225 -5.75 -4.58 -4.13
N TRP A 226 -5.01 -4.08 -3.15
CA TRP A 226 -4.65 -4.83 -1.94
C TRP A 226 -5.76 -4.85 -0.86
N GLN A 227 -6.87 -4.13 -1.08
CA GLN A 227 -8.01 -4.06 -0.17
C GLN A 227 -9.13 -4.98 -0.70
N ALA A 228 -9.27 -6.16 -0.11
CA ALA A 228 -10.36 -7.09 -0.42
C ALA A 228 -11.70 -6.71 0.26
N VAL A 229 -11.67 -5.82 1.25
CA VAL A 229 -12.85 -5.29 1.94
C VAL A 229 -13.87 -4.71 0.95
N ASN A 230 -15.16 -4.88 1.26
CA ASN A 230 -16.20 -4.28 0.44
C ASN A 230 -16.23 -2.76 0.62
N ARG A 231 -16.84 -2.06 -0.34
CA ARG A 231 -16.85 -0.58 -0.35
C ARG A 231 -17.68 0.02 0.78
N GLU A 232 -18.73 -0.66 1.22
CA GLU A 232 -19.61 -0.15 2.27
C GLU A 232 -18.92 -0.17 3.62
N ASP A 233 -18.31 -1.29 3.99
CA ASP A 233 -17.53 -1.45 5.22
C ASP A 233 -16.34 -0.51 5.25
N LEU A 234 -15.65 -0.33 4.12
CA LEU A 234 -14.55 0.62 4.00
C LEU A 234 -15.04 2.07 4.21
N ARG A 235 -16.21 2.41 3.67
CA ARG A 235 -16.83 3.73 3.85
C ARG A 235 -17.26 3.96 5.30
N THR A 236 -17.86 2.96 5.92
CA THR A 236 -18.27 2.98 7.33
C THR A 236 -17.07 3.14 8.24
N PHE A 237 -16.00 2.37 8.01
CA PHE A 237 -14.74 2.48 8.74
C PHE A 237 -14.17 3.91 8.69
N TRP A 238 -14.07 4.50 7.50
CA TRP A 238 -13.52 5.85 7.37
C TRP A 238 -14.41 6.93 7.97
N ARG A 239 -15.74 6.73 7.96
CA ARG A 239 -16.69 7.59 8.68
C ARG A 239 -16.43 7.56 10.18
N GLU A 240 -16.34 6.37 10.76
CA GLU A 240 -16.04 6.21 12.18
C GLU A 240 -14.68 6.80 12.56
N MET A 241 -13.67 6.65 11.69
CA MET A 241 -12.36 7.28 11.87
C MET A 241 -12.45 8.81 11.84
N SER A 242 -13.20 9.38 10.92
CA SER A 242 -13.44 10.83 10.85
C SER A 242 -14.12 11.33 12.13
N GLU A 243 -15.19 10.68 12.57
CA GLU A 243 -15.90 11.02 13.81
C GLU A 243 -15.04 10.84 15.05
N ARG A 244 -14.16 9.83 15.05
CA ARG A 244 -13.16 9.64 16.11
C ARG A 244 -12.23 10.84 16.20
N MET A 245 -11.73 11.33 15.06
CA MET A 245 -10.77 12.44 14.98
C MET A 245 -11.41 13.84 15.05
N ALA A 246 -12.75 13.93 14.99
CA ALA A 246 -13.46 15.19 15.12
C ALA A 246 -13.10 15.92 16.44
N PRO A 247 -12.94 17.25 16.41
CA PRO A 247 -12.57 18.02 17.58
C PRO A 247 -13.67 18.01 18.64
N ALA A 248 -13.29 18.21 19.91
CA ALA A 248 -14.20 18.08 21.04
C ALA A 248 -15.43 19.01 20.97
N TRP A 249 -15.31 20.20 20.37
CA TRP A 249 -16.43 21.14 20.23
C TRP A 249 -17.54 20.68 19.26
N ARG A 250 -17.27 19.67 18.42
CA ARG A 250 -18.23 19.10 17.47
C ARG A 250 -18.99 17.89 18.04
N LYS A 251 -18.57 17.37 19.20
CA LYS A 251 -19.13 16.19 19.87
C LYS A 251 -20.01 16.60 21.04
#